data_AF-A0A0S8EE97-F1
#
_entry.id   AF-A0A0S8EE97-F1
#
_cell.length_a   1.000
_cell.length_b   1.000
_cell.length_c   1.000
_cell.angle_alpha   90.00
_cell.angle_beta   90.00
_cell.angle_gamma   90.00
#
_symmetry.space_group_name_H-M   'P 1'
#
loop_
_entity.id
_entity.type
_entity.pdbx_description
1 polymer ?
#
loop_
_entity_poly.entity_id
_entity_poly.type
_entity_poly.pdbx_seq_one_letter_code
_entity_poly.pdbx_strand_id
1 'polypeptide(L)' 'MGAILLRVILSWAALAFSIDPRNPLVAALYEITEPILAPIRSIMPRIGMIDLSPFVAMILLEFIARAAEQYLV' A
#
# COMPACT_ATOMS: atom_id res chain seq x y z
N MET A 1 0.39 -9.70 2.44
CA MET A 1 -0.51 -9.29 1.35
C MET A 1 -1.85 -8.72 1.85
N GLY A 2 -2.57 -9.41 2.75
CA GLY A 2 -3.88 -8.94 3.26
C GLY A 2 -3.88 -7.53 3.87
N ALA A 3 -2.85 -7.14 4.62
CA ALA A 3 -2.75 -5.80 5.20
C ALA A 3 -2.63 -4.67 4.16
N ILE A 4 -2.01 -4.95 3.01
CA ILE A 4 -1.82 -3.95 1.94
C ILE A 4 -3.12 -3.79 1.15
N LEU A 5 -3.78 -4.91 0.83
CA LEU A 5 -5.12 -4.88 0.23
C LEU A 5 -6.09 -4.10 1.12
N LEU A 6 -6.05 -4.33 2.44
CA LEU A 6 -6.84 -3.59 3.40
C LEU A 6 -6.48 -2.09 3.41
N ARG A 7 -5.19 -1.73 3.32
CA ARG A 7 -4.74 -0.33 3.18
C ARG A 7 -5.28 0.32 1.90
N VAL A 8 -5.26 -0.38 0.76
CA VAL A 8 -5.78 0.15 -0.52
C VAL A 8 -7.29 0.38 -0.45
N ILE A 9 -8.02 -0.61 0.05
CA ILE A 9 -9.48 -0.54 0.21
C ILE A 9 -9.84 0.60 1.16
N LEU A 10 -9.17 0.71 2.31
CA LEU A 10 -9.44 1.78 3.26
C LEU A 10 -8.96 3.15 2.78
N SER A 11 -7.88 3.23 2.00
CA SER A 11 -7.44 4.49 1.38
C SER A 11 -8.44 4.99 0.34
N TRP A 12 -8.97 4.10 -0.51
CA TRP A 12 -9.99 4.45 -1.49
C TRP A 12 -11.32 4.72 -0.82
N ALA A 13 -11.68 3.95 0.21
CA ALA A 13 -12.87 4.20 0.99
C ALA A 13 -12.76 5.51 1.79
N ALA A 14 -11.57 5.88 2.27
CA ALA A 14 -11.32 7.19 2.87
C ALA A 14 -11.46 8.32 1.86
N LEU A 15 -10.97 8.13 0.62
CA LEU A 15 -11.10 9.09 -0.46
C LEU A 15 -12.54 9.21 -1.01
N ALA A 16 -13.27 8.09 -1.06
CA ALA A 16 -14.61 7.98 -1.64
C ALA A 16 -15.75 8.22 -0.61
N PHE A 17 -15.51 7.92 0.66
CA PHE A 17 -16.49 8.00 1.75
C PHE A 17 -16.07 8.94 2.90
N SER A 18 -14.98 9.70 2.78
CA SER A 18 -14.46 10.59 3.84
C SER A 18 -14.25 9.87 5.19
N ILE A 19 -13.62 8.69 5.18
CA ILE A 19 -13.21 8.01 6.41
C ILE A 19 -12.19 8.90 7.14
N ASP A 20 -12.48 9.19 8.41
CA ASP A 20 -11.69 10.07 9.26
C ASP A 20 -10.23 9.57 9.38
N PRO A 21 -9.22 10.35 8.95
CA PRO A 21 -7.81 10.02 9.12
C PRO A 21 -7.39 9.81 10.57
N ARG A 22 -8.18 10.33 11.52
CA ARG A 22 -7.97 10.18 12.97
C ARG A 22 -8.45 8.82 13.51
N ASN A 23 -9.05 7.97 12.68
CA ASN A 23 -9.44 6.63 13.10
C ASN A 23 -8.18 5.81 13.45
N PRO A 24 -8.06 5.27 14.68
CA PRO A 24 -6.87 4.52 15.13
C PRO A 24 -6.50 3.35 14.21
N LEU A 25 -7.48 2.70 13.58
CA LEU A 25 -7.22 1.59 12.65
C LEU A 25 -6.60 2.09 11.34
N VAL A 26 -7.05 3.26 10.85
CA VAL A 26 -6.50 3.88 9.64
C VAL A 26 -5.07 4.38 9.91
N ALA A 27 -4.83 5.00 11.06
CA ALA A 27 -3.51 5.44 11.48
C ALA A 27 -2.53 4.25 11.63
N ALA A 28 -2.94 3.18 12.32
CA ALA A 28 -2.12 1.98 12.48
C ALA A 28 -1.78 1.33 11.14
N LEU A 29 -2.75 1.23 10.22
CA LEU A 29 -2.49 0.71 8.88
C LEU A 29 -1.52 1.59 8.11
N TYR A 30 -1.67 2.91 8.19
CA TYR A 30 -0.76 3.85 7.56
C TYR A 30 0.67 3.64 8.07
N GLU A 31 0.88 3.64 9.39
CA GLU A 31 2.20 3.43 10.01
C GLU A 31 2.85 2.11 9.60
N ILE A 32 2.09 1.01 9.57
CA ILE A 32 2.63 -0.31 9.19
C ILE A 32 3.09 -0.34 7.73
N THR A 33 2.35 0.33 6.85
CA THR A 33 2.55 0.21 5.42
C THR A 33 3.41 1.34 4.85
N GLU A 34 3.63 2.44 5.60
CA GLU A 34 4.41 3.59 5.15
C GLU A 34 5.90 3.29 4.88
N PRO A 35 6.61 2.46 5.65
CA PRO A 35 7.98 2.07 5.31
C PRO A 35 8.12 1.41 3.94
N ILE A 36 7.06 0.78 3.44
CA ILE A 36 7.02 0.15 2.10
C ILE A 36 6.55 1.15 1.05
N LEU A 37 5.50 1.93 1.33
CA LEU A 37 4.92 2.84 0.34
C LEU A 37 5.72 4.14 0.16
N ALA A 38 6.34 4.69 1.21
CA ALA A 38 7.07 5.96 1.12
C ALA A 38 8.25 5.92 0.12
N PRO A 39 9.10 4.87 0.10
CA PRO A 39 10.16 4.75 -0.91
C PRO A 39 9.59 4.66 -2.32
N ILE A 40 8.55 3.84 -2.52
CA ILE A 40 7.90 3.66 -3.82
C ILE A 40 7.29 4.98 -4.31
N ARG A 41 6.59 5.70 -3.41
CA ARG A 41 5.98 7.00 -3.69
C ARG A 41 7.02 8.07 -4.03
N SER A 42 8.22 7.98 -3.46
CA SER A 42 9.32 8.92 -3.75
C SER A 42 9.93 8.74 -5.15
N ILE A 43 9.84 7.54 -5.72
CA ILE A 43 10.38 7.19 -7.05
C ILE A 43 9.33 7.43 -8.14
N MET A 44 8.06 7.29 -7.80
CA MET A 44 6.95 7.43 -8.73
C MET A 44 6.74 8.90 -9.15
N PRO A 45 6.58 9.19 -10.45
CA PRO A 45 6.13 10.51 -10.88
C PRO A 45 4.71 10.75 -10.33
N ARG A 46 4.45 11.96 -9.83
CA ARG A 46 3.12 12.32 -9.33
C ARG A 46 2.14 12.38 -10.51
N ILE A 47 1.27 11.39 -10.64
CA ILE A 47 0.19 11.37 -11.63
C ILE A 47 -1.07 11.93 -10.96
N GLY A 48 -1.25 13.25 -11.06
CA GLY A 48 -2.40 13.94 -10.45
C GLY A 48 -2.43 13.82 -8.91
N MET A 49 -3.62 13.63 -8.35
CA MET A 49 -3.86 13.55 -6.90
C MET A 49 -3.95 12.13 -6.34
N ILE A 50 -3.77 11.11 -7.18
CA ILE A 50 -3.98 9.71 -6.79
C ILE A 50 -2.64 9.07 -6.44
N ASP A 51 -2.56 8.47 -5.26
CA ASP A 51 -1.39 7.68 -4.85
C ASP A 51 -1.46 6.28 -5.49
N LEU A 52 -0.64 6.06 -6.51
CA LEU A 52 -0.49 4.76 -7.19
C LEU A 52 0.57 3.86 -6.54
N SER A 53 1.29 4.34 -5.51
CA SER A 53 2.29 3.53 -4.81
C SER A 53 1.76 2.21 -4.23
N PRO A 54 0.49 2.08 -3.79
CA PRO A 54 0.00 0.79 -3.30
C PRO A 54 -0.08 -0.29 -4.39
N PHE A 55 -0.42 0.07 -5.62
CA PHE A 55 -0.47 -0.88 -6.74
C PHE A 55 0.93 -1.42 -7.08
N VAL A 56 1.91 -0.53 -7.12
CA VAL A 56 3.31 -0.91 -7.35
C VAL A 56 3.83 -1.78 -6.21
N ALA A 57 3.51 -1.45 -4.97
CA ALA A 57 3.88 -2.27 -3.82
C ALA A 57 3.29 -3.68 -3.89
N MET A 58 2.03 -3.83 -4.33
CA MET A 58 1.42 -5.14 -4.52
C MET A 58 2.15 -5.99 -5.55
N ILE A 59 2.49 -5.41 -6.70
CA ILE A 59 3.21 -6.12 -7.78
C ILE A 59 4.60 -6.55 -7.30
N LEU A 60 5.34 -5.66 -6.64
CA LEU A 60 6.68 -5.96 -6.13
C LEU A 60 6.66 -7.06 -5.07
N LEU A 61 5.70 -7.01 -4.14
CA LEU A 61 5.61 -8.01 -3.08
C LEU A 61 5.18 -9.37 -3.61
N GLU A 62 4.25 -9.42 -4.57
CA GLU A 62 3.88 -10.66 -5.26
C GLU A 62 5.09 -11.25 -6.00
N PHE A 63 5.85 -10.42 -6.71
CA PHE A 63 7.05 -10.86 -7.42
C PHE A 63 8.10 -11.41 -6.46
N ILE A 64 8.39 -10.71 -5.36
CA ILE A 64 9.35 -11.15 -4.33
C ILE A 64 8.88 -12.46 -3.69
N ALA A 65 7.59 -12.57 -3.35
CA ALA A 65 7.03 -13.78 -2.75
C ALA A 65 7.20 -15.00 -3.67
N ARG A 66 6.83 -14.87 -4.95
CA ARG A 66 6.99 -15.94 -5.94
C ARG A 66 8.45 -16.31 -6.18
N ALA A 67 9.34 -15.31 -6.26
CA ALA A 67 10.77 -15.55 -6.39
C ALA A 67 11.30 -16.31 -5.17
N ALA A 68 10.93 -15.89 -3.95
CA ALA A 68 11.33 -16.55 -2.71
C ALA A 68 10.84 -18.00 -2.64
N GLU A 69 9.59 -18.27 -3.04
CA GLU A 69 9.04 -19.63 -3.13
C GLU A 69 9.86 -20.51 -4.09
N GLN A 70 10.29 -19.98 -5.23
CA GLN A 70 11.12 -20.71 -6.20
C GLN A 70 12.52 -21.06 -5.66
N TYR A 71 13.09 -20.27 -4.74
CA TYR A 71 14.39 -20.56 -4.14
C TYR A 71 14.33 -21.51 -2.93
N LEU A 72 13.16 -21.62 -2.30
CA LEU A 72 12.94 -22.44 -1.10
C LEU A 72 12.37 -23.83 -1.40
N VAL A 73 12.09 -24.14 -2.68
CA VAL A 73 11.60 -25.43 -3.20
C VAL A 73 12.61 -25.98 -4.21
#